data_AF-A0AAW1SYL3-F1
#
_entry.id   AF-A0AAW1SYL3-F1
#
_cell.length_a   1.000
_cell.length_b   1.000
_cell.length_c   1.000
_cell.angle_alpha   90.00
_cell.angle_beta   90.00
_cell.angle_gamma   90.00
#
_symmetry.space_group_name_H-M   'P 1'
#
loop_
_entity.id
_entity.type
_entity.pdbx_description
1 polymer ?
#
loop_
_entity_poly.entity_id
_entity_poly.type
_entity_poly.pdbx_seq_one_letter_code
_entity_poly.pdbx_strand_id
1 'polypeptide(L)'
;MSAKKSGDSPQDIGGDLSKFNGSLAELFRAQTPVQHWEYQQHGLACLLCGTGRIRAAEFRRSVEHLPGAALKKKTYYEKWAAATANVLLERGLISQPELDSALGQPHEAAKLCFQPGDCVRIKLEDSSVRYRKPHIRTPGYIFGISGTVSQLVGYLDNPESDSYHLIEMPKQPLYLVRLPQVEIWKGVGEGYTGNAEDQLQVEVLQPWLELAEPRSSAKQPKIAEGATPASHSKPHKHDDHHDHVHEERQEVEQRAVELEGGGDKSKLTAAVLKVCLEKGYVTTEALRQMIEELQMAGKQGHGPRLVARAWSDPGFKARLLDNAGAAAAAAELGISADGVSSKAGMTAPSGPLSQITLRVVENTEIVHNLIVCTLCSCYPVHILGLPPPWYKSRSYRARSVREPRAVLREFGTEVPDNVKVVVHDSTADTRYLVIPSRPAGTEGWTEEQLQQLVSRDSMIGACFASKPKVSWDSQCEVT
;
A
#
# COMPACT_ATOMS: atom_id res chain seq x y z
N MET A 1 -16.77 16.25 -26.45
CA MET A 1 -15.65 15.31 -26.21
C MET A 1 -15.53 15.12 -24.70
N SER A 2 -15.97 13.97 -24.18
CA SER A 2 -15.83 13.64 -22.75
C SER A 2 -14.39 13.22 -22.52
N ALA A 3 -13.59 14.08 -21.89
CA ALA A 3 -12.24 13.70 -21.47
C ALA A 3 -12.38 12.56 -20.47
N LYS A 4 -11.81 11.38 -20.78
CA LYS A 4 -11.58 10.33 -19.79
C LYS A 4 -10.77 10.96 -18.65
N LYS A 5 -11.42 11.24 -17.52
CA LYS A 5 -10.80 11.86 -16.33
C LYS A 5 -10.05 10.84 -15.46
N SER A 6 -10.04 9.56 -15.82
CA SER A 6 -9.31 8.52 -15.10
C SER A 6 -7.88 8.42 -15.62
N GLY A 7 -6.90 8.76 -14.79
CA GLY A 7 -5.52 8.33 -15.04
C GLY A 7 -5.45 6.80 -14.98
N ASP A 8 -4.69 6.18 -15.88
CA ASP A 8 -4.43 4.73 -15.86
C ASP A 8 -3.42 4.34 -14.74
N SER A 9 -2.91 5.32 -13.99
CA SER A 9 -2.01 5.09 -12.86
C SER A 9 -2.75 4.43 -11.69
N PRO A 10 -2.21 3.35 -11.08
CA PRO A 10 -2.83 2.69 -9.95
C PRO A 10 -3.05 3.57 -8.71
N GLN A 11 -2.32 4.69 -8.60
CA GLN A 11 -2.32 5.60 -7.44
C GLN A 11 -3.10 6.89 -7.71
N ASP A 12 -3.27 7.29 -8.97
CA ASP A 12 -4.18 8.37 -9.35
C ASP A 12 -5.59 7.82 -9.55
N ILE A 13 -6.32 7.79 -8.43
CA ILE A 13 -7.65 7.18 -8.32
C ILE A 13 -8.76 8.20 -8.09
N GLY A 14 -8.41 9.49 -8.04
CA GLY A 14 -9.34 10.57 -7.74
C GLY A 14 -10.55 10.53 -8.68
N GLY A 15 -11.74 10.31 -8.13
CA GLY A 15 -12.98 10.25 -8.89
C GLY A 15 -13.19 8.99 -9.74
N ASP A 16 -12.35 7.96 -9.65
CA ASP A 16 -12.59 6.66 -10.29
C ASP A 16 -13.62 5.84 -9.47
N LEU A 17 -14.91 5.92 -9.86
CA LEU A 17 -15.98 5.12 -9.25
C LEU A 17 -16.19 3.75 -9.91
N SER A 18 -15.44 3.41 -10.96
CA SER A 18 -15.70 2.21 -11.77
C SER A 18 -15.43 0.88 -11.04
N LYS A 19 -14.99 0.92 -9.78
CA LYS A 19 -14.41 -0.21 -9.04
C LYS A 19 -14.85 -0.22 -7.57
N PHE A 20 -16.11 0.07 -7.27
CA PHE A 20 -16.58 0.20 -5.88
C PHE A 20 -17.87 -0.59 -5.60
N ASN A 21 -17.83 -1.48 -4.60
CA ASN A 21 -19.00 -2.18 -4.03
C ASN A 21 -19.01 -2.33 -2.48
N GLY A 22 -18.04 -1.80 -1.72
CA GLY A 22 -17.92 -2.04 -0.27
C GLY A 22 -18.16 -0.81 0.63
N SER A 23 -18.87 -0.92 1.76
CA SER A 23 -19.25 0.24 2.59
C SER A 23 -18.05 0.92 3.30
N LEU A 24 -17.89 2.25 3.16
CA LEU A 24 -16.91 3.00 3.97
C LEU A 24 -17.30 3.03 5.45
N ALA A 25 -18.58 2.82 5.76
CA ALA A 25 -19.11 2.89 7.13
C ALA A 25 -18.49 1.81 8.03
N GLU A 26 -18.19 0.62 7.50
CA GLU A 26 -17.53 -0.44 8.25
C GLU A 26 -16.08 -0.10 8.57
N LEU A 27 -15.31 0.37 7.59
CA LEU A 27 -13.93 0.83 7.78
C LEU A 27 -13.84 2.04 8.72
N PHE A 28 -14.85 2.91 8.68
CA PHE A 28 -14.97 4.04 9.61
C PHE A 28 -15.13 3.57 11.05
N ARG A 29 -15.97 2.55 11.28
CA ARG A 29 -16.19 1.96 12.61
C ARG A 29 -15.06 1.07 13.10
N ALA A 30 -14.40 0.33 12.20
CA ALA A 30 -13.52 -0.79 12.55
C ALA A 30 -12.27 -0.39 13.38
N GLN A 31 -11.85 0.88 13.37
CA GLN A 31 -10.73 1.43 14.16
C GLN A 31 -9.58 0.43 14.47
N THR A 32 -9.14 -0.36 13.48
CA THR A 32 -8.14 -1.42 13.71
C THR A 32 -6.89 -0.83 14.35
N PRO A 33 -6.46 -1.32 15.53
CA PRO A 33 -5.26 -0.83 16.19
C PRO A 33 -4.02 -1.08 15.34
N VAL A 34 -3.12 -0.10 15.31
CA VAL A 34 -1.81 -0.23 14.65
C VAL A 34 -0.97 -1.26 15.42
N GLN A 35 -0.46 -2.26 14.72
CA GLN A 35 0.38 -3.31 15.27
C GLN A 35 1.83 -2.83 15.48
N HIS A 36 2.58 -3.48 16.37
CA HIS A 36 3.94 -3.05 16.70
C HIS A 36 4.88 -2.99 15.48
N TRP A 37 4.83 -3.99 14.59
CA TRP A 37 5.67 -4.02 13.38
C TRP A 37 5.35 -2.89 12.40
N GLU A 38 4.13 -2.38 12.40
CA GLU A 38 3.72 -1.22 11.58
C GLU A 38 4.37 0.06 12.10
N TYR A 39 4.44 0.23 13.43
CA TYR A 39 5.24 1.30 14.05
C TYR A 39 6.73 1.16 13.73
N GLN A 40 7.27 -0.05 13.77
CA GLN A 40 8.66 -0.30 13.38
C GLN A 40 8.91 0.12 11.93
N GLN A 41 8.04 -0.25 11.00
CA GLN A 41 8.20 0.11 9.59
C GLN A 41 8.05 1.62 9.35
N HIS A 42 7.06 2.26 9.99
CA HIS A 42 6.89 3.71 9.90
C HIS A 42 8.12 4.42 10.48
N GLY A 43 8.57 4.01 11.67
CA GLY A 43 9.72 4.59 12.35
C GLY A 43 11.02 4.43 11.56
N LEU A 44 11.24 3.25 10.97
CA LEU A 44 12.37 2.99 10.08
C LEU A 44 12.37 3.93 8.87
N ALA A 45 11.23 4.06 8.17
CA ALA A 45 11.10 4.98 7.04
C ALA A 45 11.36 6.44 7.46
N CYS A 46 10.84 6.85 8.62
CA CYS A 46 11.12 8.17 9.20
C CYS A 46 12.62 8.40 9.40
N LEU A 47 13.32 7.49 10.08
CA LEU A 47 14.74 7.64 10.40
C LEU A 47 15.63 7.63 9.14
N LEU A 48 15.35 6.73 8.18
CA LEU A 48 16.10 6.67 6.93
C LEU A 48 15.93 7.96 6.11
N CYS A 49 14.70 8.49 6.04
CA CYS A 49 14.45 9.79 5.40
C CYS A 49 15.11 10.95 6.15
N GLY A 50 14.97 10.99 7.48
CA GLY A 50 15.52 12.06 8.32
C GLY A 50 17.03 12.16 8.28
N THR A 51 17.73 11.06 7.97
CA THR A 51 19.18 11.03 7.77
C THR A 51 19.60 11.20 6.30
N GLY A 52 18.65 11.44 5.38
CA GLY A 52 18.92 11.63 3.95
C GLY A 52 19.32 10.35 3.19
N ARG A 53 19.31 9.19 3.87
CA ARG A 53 19.65 7.88 3.28
C ARG A 53 18.64 7.46 2.22
N ILE A 54 17.37 7.83 2.39
CA ILE A 54 16.34 7.74 1.35
C ILE A 54 15.65 9.11 1.23
N ARG A 55 15.15 9.47 0.05
CA ARG A 55 14.33 10.68 -0.14
C ARG A 55 12.85 10.31 -0.16
N ALA A 56 11.99 11.20 0.35
CA ALA A 56 10.54 10.98 0.35
C ALA A 56 9.98 10.76 -1.08
N ALA A 57 10.52 11.47 -2.08
CA ALA A 57 10.16 11.28 -3.48
C ALA A 57 10.60 9.90 -4.04
N GLU A 58 11.78 9.40 -3.66
CA GLU A 58 12.26 8.06 -4.05
C GLU A 58 11.35 6.98 -3.45
N PHE A 59 11.02 7.14 -2.17
CA PHE A 59 10.11 6.25 -1.46
C PHE A 59 8.72 6.22 -2.10
N ARG A 60 8.16 7.40 -2.39
CA ARG A 60 6.87 7.53 -3.08
C ARG A 60 6.88 6.89 -4.46
N ARG A 61 7.90 7.19 -5.28
CA ARG A 61 8.09 6.55 -6.59
C ARG A 61 8.12 5.03 -6.44
N SER A 62 8.87 4.51 -5.47
CA SER A 62 8.96 3.06 -5.27
C SER A 62 7.63 2.42 -4.87
N VAL A 63 6.78 3.10 -4.08
CA VAL A 63 5.42 2.63 -3.80
C VAL A 63 4.56 2.66 -5.07
N GLU A 64 4.70 3.70 -5.89
CA GLU A 64 3.95 3.89 -7.13
C GLU A 64 4.27 2.80 -8.18
N HIS A 65 5.54 2.37 -8.24
CA HIS A 65 6.03 1.38 -9.18
C HIS A 65 5.89 -0.08 -8.69
N LEU A 66 5.29 -0.30 -7.53
CA LEU A 66 5.00 -1.68 -7.09
C LEU A 66 4.12 -2.39 -8.13
N PRO A 67 4.44 -3.64 -8.52
CA PRO A 67 3.67 -4.36 -9.52
C PRO A 67 2.18 -4.43 -9.14
N GLY A 68 1.28 -4.35 -10.13
CA GLY A 68 -0.17 -4.31 -9.90
C GLY A 68 -0.72 -5.44 -9.01
N ALA A 69 -0.11 -6.63 -9.04
CA ALA A 69 -0.46 -7.74 -8.14
C ALA A 69 0.00 -7.51 -6.69
N ALA A 70 1.16 -6.89 -6.48
CA ALA A 70 1.67 -6.54 -5.15
C ALA A 70 0.89 -5.37 -4.54
N LEU A 71 0.49 -4.37 -5.35
CA LEU A 71 -0.41 -3.29 -4.91
C LEU A 71 -1.75 -3.81 -4.39
N LYS A 72 -2.24 -4.92 -4.96
CA LYS A 72 -3.51 -5.56 -4.60
C LYS A 72 -3.42 -6.44 -3.35
N LYS A 73 -2.31 -7.17 -3.17
CA LYS A 73 -2.19 -8.20 -2.11
C LYS A 73 -1.54 -7.71 -0.81
N LYS A 74 -0.87 -6.56 -0.82
CA LYS A 74 -0.14 -6.04 0.34
C LYS A 74 -0.95 -5.03 1.13
N THR A 75 -0.87 -5.10 2.46
CA THR A 75 -1.34 -4.04 3.36
C THR A 75 -0.55 -2.74 3.13
N TYR A 76 -1.02 -1.65 3.75
CA TYR A 76 -0.38 -0.34 3.63
C TYR A 76 1.10 -0.36 4.04
N TYR A 77 1.41 -0.93 5.20
CA TYR A 77 2.80 -0.97 5.69
C TYR A 77 3.65 -2.06 5.03
N GLU A 78 3.06 -3.11 4.45
CA GLU A 78 3.82 -4.02 3.58
C GLU A 78 4.28 -3.34 2.28
N LYS A 79 3.48 -2.43 1.72
CA LYS A 79 3.90 -1.60 0.58
C LYS A 79 5.06 -0.69 0.97
N TRP A 80 5.01 -0.12 2.18
CA TRP A 80 6.12 0.66 2.73
C TRP A 80 7.38 -0.20 2.89
N ALA A 81 7.27 -1.40 3.47
CA ALA A 81 8.41 -2.30 3.65
C ALA A 81 9.08 -2.64 2.32
N ALA A 82 8.29 -2.97 1.29
CA ALA A 82 8.77 -3.22 -0.06
C ALA A 82 9.46 -1.99 -0.67
N ALA A 83 8.86 -0.81 -0.53
CA ALA A 83 9.44 0.42 -1.06
C ALA A 83 10.74 0.81 -0.33
N THR A 84 10.83 0.62 0.98
CA THR A 84 12.07 0.86 1.74
C THR A 84 13.17 -0.08 1.26
N ALA A 85 12.89 -1.38 1.12
CA ALA A 85 13.87 -2.35 0.62
C ALA A 85 14.37 -1.97 -0.78
N ASN A 86 13.46 -1.66 -1.71
CA ASN A 86 13.81 -1.30 -3.08
C ASN A 86 14.71 -0.06 -3.13
N VAL A 87 14.36 1.02 -2.41
CA VAL A 87 15.16 2.25 -2.44
C VAL A 87 16.55 2.02 -1.83
N LEU A 88 16.65 1.22 -0.76
CA LEU A 88 17.95 0.89 -0.16
C LEU A 88 18.83 0.07 -1.11
N LEU A 89 18.25 -0.87 -1.87
CA LEU A 89 18.94 -1.65 -2.90
C LEU A 89 19.36 -0.78 -4.09
N GLU A 90 18.45 0.04 -4.63
CA GLU A 90 18.70 0.97 -5.74
C GLU A 90 19.83 1.96 -5.43
N ARG A 91 19.94 2.39 -4.16
CA ARG A 91 21.00 3.28 -3.70
C ARG A 91 22.29 2.55 -3.28
N GLY A 92 22.31 1.21 -3.36
CA GLY A 92 23.45 0.40 -2.93
C GLY A 92 23.76 0.50 -1.43
N LEU A 93 22.80 0.93 -0.60
CA LEU A 93 22.95 1.02 0.85
C LEU A 93 22.86 -0.37 1.49
N ILE A 94 22.01 -1.23 0.94
CA ILE A 94 22.01 -2.67 1.22
C ILE A 94 22.19 -3.42 -0.09
N SER A 95 22.69 -4.65 0.02
CA SER A 95 22.82 -5.57 -1.10
C SER A 95 21.75 -6.65 -1.04
N GLN A 96 21.47 -7.27 -2.19
CA GLN A 96 20.53 -8.39 -2.25
C GLN A 96 20.93 -9.59 -1.36
N PRO A 97 22.21 -10.00 -1.31
CA PRO A 97 22.67 -11.07 -0.43
C PRO A 97 22.42 -10.79 1.06
N GLU A 98 22.63 -9.55 1.50
CA GLU A 98 22.38 -9.14 2.89
C GLU A 98 20.90 -9.23 3.23
N LEU A 99 20.03 -8.76 2.33
CA LEU A 99 18.58 -8.83 2.52
C LEU A 99 18.06 -10.27 2.47
N ASP A 100 18.52 -11.07 1.52
CA ASP A 100 18.18 -12.49 1.37
C ASP A 100 18.61 -13.26 2.64
N SER A 101 19.85 -13.06 3.12
CA SER A 101 20.33 -13.66 4.37
C SER A 101 19.49 -13.22 5.58
N ALA A 102 19.13 -11.94 5.67
CA ALA A 102 18.26 -11.44 6.74
C ALA A 102 16.83 -12.00 6.67
N LEU A 103 16.36 -12.37 5.48
CA LEU A 103 15.09 -13.09 5.25
C LEU A 103 15.22 -14.61 5.49
N GLY A 104 16.41 -15.11 5.82
CA GLY A 104 16.68 -16.54 5.99
C GLY A 104 16.80 -17.29 4.66
N GLN A 105 17.06 -16.60 3.55
CA GLN A 105 17.36 -17.20 2.25
C GLN A 105 18.87 -17.42 2.12
N PRO A 106 19.32 -18.66 1.82
CA PRO A 106 20.74 -19.00 1.76
C PRO A 106 21.45 -18.36 0.56
N HIS A 107 22.69 -17.91 0.77
CA HIS A 107 23.56 -17.29 -0.25
C HIS A 107 24.90 -18.06 -0.38
N GLU A 108 24.82 -19.37 -0.58
CA GLU A 108 25.99 -20.18 -0.94
C GLU A 108 26.17 -20.21 -2.45
N ALA A 109 27.40 -20.47 -2.92
CA ALA A 109 27.61 -20.95 -4.29
C ALA A 109 26.63 -22.09 -4.53
N ALA A 110 25.73 -21.92 -5.50
CA ALA A 110 24.52 -22.73 -5.55
C ALA A 110 24.93 -24.22 -5.62
N LYS A 111 24.74 -24.91 -4.50
CA LYS A 111 24.84 -26.36 -4.41
C LYS A 111 23.92 -26.90 -5.50
N LEU A 112 24.43 -27.82 -6.32
CA LEU A 112 23.62 -28.43 -7.35
C LEU A 112 22.39 -29.07 -6.68
N CYS A 113 21.22 -28.54 -7.00
CA CYS A 113 19.94 -29.03 -6.48
C CYS A 113 19.34 -30.10 -7.40
N PHE A 114 19.80 -30.14 -8.66
CA PHE A 114 19.26 -31.02 -9.69
C PHE A 114 20.36 -31.70 -10.50
N GLN A 115 20.06 -32.88 -11.02
CA GLN A 115 20.90 -33.69 -11.90
C GLN A 115 20.13 -34.07 -13.17
N PRO A 116 20.81 -34.44 -14.27
CA PRO A 116 20.17 -34.97 -15.46
C PRO A 116 19.23 -36.14 -15.12
N GLY A 117 18.00 -36.06 -15.64
CA GLY A 117 16.92 -37.02 -15.36
C GLY A 117 15.92 -36.56 -14.31
N ASP A 118 16.25 -35.54 -13.49
CA ASP A 118 15.31 -35.02 -12.49
C ASP A 118 14.09 -34.38 -13.16
N CYS A 119 12.91 -34.66 -12.61
CA CYS A 119 11.69 -33.97 -12.96
C CYS A 119 11.63 -32.66 -12.18
N VAL A 120 11.49 -31.54 -12.90
CA VAL A 120 11.47 -30.20 -12.32
C VAL A 120 10.28 -29.42 -12.84
N ARG A 121 9.85 -28.41 -12.08
CA ARG A 121 8.85 -27.43 -12.49
C ARG A 121 9.49 -26.05 -12.56
N ILE A 122 9.15 -25.28 -13.59
CA ILE A 122 9.50 -23.87 -13.65
C ILE A 122 8.60 -23.11 -12.68
N LYS A 123 9.17 -22.37 -11.73
CA LYS A 123 8.41 -21.59 -10.75
C LYS A 123 7.50 -20.56 -11.43
N LEU A 124 6.36 -20.27 -10.80
CA LEU A 124 5.50 -19.16 -11.19
C LEU A 124 6.14 -17.82 -10.82
N GLU A 125 5.84 -16.77 -11.58
CA GLU A 125 6.22 -15.41 -11.20
C GLU A 125 5.37 -14.94 -9.99
N ASP A 126 6.00 -14.68 -8.84
CA ASP A 126 5.34 -14.09 -7.67
C ASP A 126 6.11 -12.90 -7.06
N SER A 127 5.52 -12.21 -6.09
CA SER A 127 6.12 -11.00 -5.49
C SER A 127 7.43 -11.22 -4.73
N SER A 128 7.77 -12.46 -4.37
CA SER A 128 9.05 -12.83 -3.75
C SER A 128 10.16 -13.07 -4.79
N VAL A 129 9.78 -13.39 -6.03
CA VAL A 129 10.68 -13.50 -7.19
C VAL A 129 10.80 -12.17 -7.94
N ARG A 130 9.79 -11.30 -7.84
CA ARG A 130 9.56 -10.10 -8.67
C ARG A 130 10.17 -8.80 -8.13
N TYR A 131 10.90 -8.79 -7.02
CA TYR A 131 11.61 -7.59 -6.56
C TYR A 131 12.81 -7.24 -7.46
N ARG A 132 13.21 -8.14 -8.36
CA ARG A 132 14.22 -7.94 -9.41
C ARG A 132 13.53 -7.74 -10.76
N LYS A 133 13.35 -6.51 -11.28
CA LYS A 133 13.16 -6.35 -12.74
C LYS A 133 13.65 -5.04 -13.33
N PRO A 134 14.55 -5.17 -14.32
CA PRO A 134 14.47 -4.53 -15.61
C PRO A 134 14.67 -5.61 -16.72
N HIS A 135 14.96 -6.87 -16.35
CA HIS A 135 15.55 -7.89 -17.20
C HIS A 135 15.22 -9.28 -16.64
N ILE A 136 14.55 -10.10 -17.45
CA ILE A 136 14.23 -11.49 -17.15
C ILE A 136 14.78 -12.35 -18.28
N ARG A 137 15.39 -13.49 -17.94
CA ARG A 137 15.95 -14.41 -18.94
C ARG A 137 15.20 -15.73 -19.02
N THR A 138 14.43 -16.07 -17.97
CA THR A 138 13.47 -17.18 -18.03
C THR A 138 12.15 -16.69 -18.64
N PRO A 139 11.75 -17.19 -19.83
CA PRO A 139 10.59 -16.65 -20.54
C PRO A 139 9.27 -17.00 -19.84
N GLY A 140 8.31 -16.08 -19.85
CA GLY A 140 7.07 -16.26 -19.10
C GLY A 140 6.17 -17.40 -19.57
N TYR A 141 6.29 -17.83 -20.84
CA TYR A 141 5.43 -18.86 -21.41
C TYR A 141 5.73 -20.28 -20.88
N ILE A 142 6.85 -20.47 -20.17
CA ILE A 142 7.19 -21.77 -19.56
C ILE A 142 6.89 -21.83 -18.05
N PHE A 143 6.38 -20.76 -17.45
CA PHE A 143 6.10 -20.74 -16.01
C PHE A 143 5.04 -21.76 -15.61
N GLY A 144 5.28 -22.47 -14.52
CA GLY A 144 4.41 -23.53 -14.02
C GLY A 144 4.50 -24.85 -14.78
N ILE A 145 5.23 -24.90 -15.90
CA ILE A 145 5.36 -26.11 -16.72
C ILE A 145 6.40 -27.05 -16.08
N SER A 146 6.06 -28.34 -16.01
CA SER A 146 6.99 -29.39 -15.59
C SER A 146 7.77 -29.95 -16.77
N GLY A 147 9.03 -30.28 -16.54
CA GLY A 147 9.95 -30.86 -17.52
C GLY A 147 11.01 -31.74 -16.88
N THR A 148 11.98 -32.15 -17.69
CA THR A 148 13.10 -32.98 -17.23
C THR A 148 14.41 -32.26 -17.46
N VAL A 149 15.27 -32.24 -16.43
CA VAL A 149 16.64 -31.74 -16.58
C VAL A 149 17.38 -32.66 -17.53
N SER A 150 17.85 -32.11 -18.64
CA SER A 150 18.62 -32.83 -19.65
C SER A 150 20.10 -32.82 -19.34
N GLN A 151 20.61 -31.67 -18.90
CA GLN A 151 22.03 -31.46 -18.66
C GLN A 151 22.25 -30.28 -17.71
N LEU A 152 23.33 -30.33 -16.92
CA LEU A 152 23.97 -29.16 -16.34
C LEU A 152 24.87 -28.51 -17.41
N VAL A 153 24.57 -27.27 -17.79
CA VAL A 153 25.33 -26.53 -18.82
C VAL A 153 26.59 -25.92 -18.21
N GLY A 154 26.51 -25.39 -16.99
CA GLY A 154 27.64 -24.79 -16.29
C GLY A 154 27.19 -23.77 -15.26
N TYR A 155 28.13 -22.92 -14.85
CA TYR A 155 27.90 -21.84 -13.89
C TYR A 155 27.97 -20.50 -14.62
N LEU A 156 26.89 -19.73 -14.59
CA LEU A 156 26.82 -18.40 -15.20
C LEU A 156 26.57 -17.34 -14.14
N ASP A 157 27.10 -16.14 -14.40
CA ASP A 157 26.66 -14.95 -13.69
C ASP A 157 25.14 -14.82 -13.85
N ASN A 158 24.44 -14.30 -12.84
CA ASN A 158 22.99 -14.13 -12.95
C ASN A 158 22.72 -12.83 -13.74
N PRO A 159 22.36 -12.89 -15.04
CA PRO A 159 22.14 -11.70 -15.86
C PRO A 159 20.97 -10.84 -15.35
N GLU A 160 20.02 -11.43 -14.62
CA GLU A 160 18.89 -10.70 -14.02
C GLU A 160 19.38 -9.76 -12.90
N SER A 161 20.51 -10.06 -12.26
CA SER A 161 21.19 -9.22 -11.27
C SER A 161 22.27 -8.33 -11.88
N ASP A 162 23.05 -8.86 -12.82
CA ASP A 162 24.18 -8.17 -13.47
C ASP A 162 23.74 -6.93 -14.28
N SER A 163 22.51 -6.95 -14.82
CA SER A 163 21.91 -5.84 -15.58
C SER A 163 21.79 -4.49 -14.84
N TYR A 164 22.11 -4.45 -13.54
CA TYR A 164 22.05 -3.26 -12.70
C TYR A 164 23.39 -2.78 -12.14
N HIS A 165 24.52 -3.36 -12.56
CA HIS A 165 25.84 -3.06 -11.97
C HIS A 165 25.90 -3.31 -10.44
N LEU A 166 25.02 -4.15 -9.91
CA LEU A 166 24.97 -4.54 -8.51
C LEU A 166 25.78 -5.82 -8.27
N ILE A 167 27.08 -5.66 -7.97
CA ILE A 167 28.00 -6.57 -7.23
C ILE A 167 28.11 -8.05 -7.71
N GLU A 168 29.33 -8.60 -7.61
CA GLU A 168 29.70 -10.01 -7.82
C GLU A 168 28.79 -11.00 -7.06
N MET A 169 27.79 -11.55 -7.75
CA MET A 169 26.98 -12.67 -7.27
C MET A 169 27.70 -14.00 -7.54
N PRO A 170 27.55 -15.03 -6.68
CA PRO A 170 28.03 -16.35 -7.00
C PRO A 170 27.28 -16.87 -8.24
N LYS A 171 28.05 -17.36 -9.20
CA LYS A 171 27.52 -17.97 -10.41
C LYS A 171 26.49 -19.04 -10.08
N GLN A 172 25.39 -19.03 -10.81
CA GLN A 172 24.28 -19.96 -10.64
C GLN A 172 24.40 -21.11 -11.65
N PRO A 173 24.07 -22.35 -11.25
CA PRO A 173 23.93 -23.47 -12.17
C PRO A 173 22.88 -23.15 -13.23
N LEU A 174 23.25 -23.28 -14.50
CA LEU A 174 22.36 -23.25 -15.64
C LEU A 174 22.04 -24.68 -16.07
N TYR A 175 20.76 -24.99 -16.16
CA TYR A 175 20.28 -26.29 -16.61
C TYR A 175 19.62 -26.16 -17.97
N LEU A 176 19.76 -27.22 -18.76
CA LEU A 176 19.01 -27.38 -19.99
C LEU A 176 17.80 -28.27 -19.68
N VAL A 177 16.59 -27.74 -19.79
CA VAL A 177 15.34 -28.41 -19.39
C VAL A 177 14.53 -28.73 -20.63
N ARG A 178 14.07 -29.98 -20.74
CA ARG A 178 13.13 -30.44 -21.78
C ARG A 178 11.70 -30.31 -21.27
N LEU A 179 10.90 -29.57 -22.01
CA LEU A 179 9.50 -29.29 -21.72
C LEU A 179 8.63 -29.81 -22.88
N PRO A 180 7.54 -30.56 -22.64
CA PRO A 180 6.65 -31.00 -23.71
C PRO A 180 5.92 -29.81 -24.34
N GLN A 181 5.97 -29.69 -25.67
CA GLN A 181 5.29 -28.61 -26.40
C GLN A 181 3.78 -28.59 -26.13
N VAL A 182 3.17 -29.78 -26.04
CA VAL A 182 1.74 -29.94 -25.73
C VAL A 182 1.32 -29.36 -24.37
N GLU A 183 2.23 -29.31 -23.39
CA GLU A 183 1.93 -28.73 -22.08
C GLU A 183 2.15 -27.22 -22.07
N ILE A 184 3.19 -26.73 -22.75
CA ILE A 184 3.47 -25.29 -22.86
C ILE A 184 2.27 -24.55 -23.48
N TRP A 185 1.71 -25.10 -24.56
CA TRP A 185 0.63 -24.46 -25.31
C TRP A 185 -0.77 -24.93 -24.90
N LYS A 186 -0.88 -25.71 -23.81
CA LYS A 186 -2.18 -26.20 -23.34
C LYS A 186 -3.10 -25.05 -22.98
N GLY A 187 -4.26 -24.97 -23.64
CA GLY A 187 -5.25 -23.92 -23.37
C GLY A 187 -4.94 -22.56 -24.00
N VAL A 188 -3.96 -22.48 -24.91
CA VAL A 188 -3.65 -21.27 -25.70
C VAL A 188 -4.03 -21.51 -27.16
N GLY A 189 -5.06 -20.81 -27.65
CA GLY A 189 -5.55 -20.99 -29.02
C GLY A 189 -5.99 -22.43 -29.31
N GLU A 190 -5.59 -22.97 -30.45
CA GLU A 190 -5.81 -24.39 -30.81
C GLU A 190 -4.85 -25.36 -30.08
N GLY A 191 -3.93 -24.84 -29.25
CA GLY A 191 -2.87 -25.61 -28.61
C GLY A 191 -1.72 -25.94 -29.55
N TYR A 192 -0.91 -26.94 -29.17
CA TYR A 192 0.19 -27.43 -30.02
C TYR A 192 -0.32 -28.47 -31.01
N THR A 193 -0.16 -28.22 -32.31
CA THR A 193 -0.68 -29.06 -33.40
C THR A 193 0.38 -30.00 -34.01
N GLY A 194 1.61 -29.96 -33.51
CA GLY A 194 2.71 -30.85 -33.92
C GLY A 194 2.65 -32.23 -33.27
N ASN A 195 3.76 -32.96 -33.32
CA ASN A 195 3.84 -34.30 -32.73
C ASN A 195 3.77 -34.20 -31.20
N ALA A 196 3.00 -35.08 -30.55
CA ALA A 196 2.84 -35.11 -29.10
C ALA A 196 4.16 -35.37 -28.33
N GLU A 197 5.16 -35.95 -29.00
CA GLU A 197 6.50 -36.16 -28.45
C GLU A 197 7.45 -34.97 -28.62
N ASP A 198 7.02 -33.90 -29.32
CA ASP A 198 7.86 -32.73 -29.55
C ASP A 198 8.15 -31.98 -28.24
N GLN A 199 9.39 -31.52 -28.10
CA GLN A 199 9.88 -30.89 -26.89
C GLN A 199 10.52 -29.54 -27.20
N LEU A 200 10.33 -28.59 -26.30
CA LEU A 200 11.16 -27.40 -26.19
C LEU A 200 12.33 -27.71 -25.27
N GLN A 201 13.53 -27.35 -25.68
CA GLN A 201 14.73 -27.41 -24.86
C GLN A 201 15.17 -25.99 -24.53
N VAL A 202 15.16 -25.64 -23.24
CA VAL A 202 15.36 -24.26 -22.78
C VAL A 202 16.35 -24.20 -21.63
N GLU A 203 17.20 -23.18 -21.66
CA GLU A 203 18.16 -22.87 -20.60
C GLU A 203 17.45 -22.17 -19.43
N VAL A 204 17.57 -22.72 -18.22
CA VAL A 204 16.93 -22.21 -17.01
C VAL A 204 17.91 -22.22 -15.84
N LEU A 205 18.06 -21.08 -15.17
CA LEU A 205 18.90 -20.97 -13.98
C LEU A 205 18.24 -21.69 -12.80
N GLN A 206 19.04 -22.35 -11.96
CA GLN A 206 18.60 -23.12 -10.79
C GLN A 206 17.52 -22.43 -9.92
N PRO A 207 17.58 -21.12 -9.64
CA PRO A 207 16.57 -20.44 -8.82
C PRO A 207 15.14 -20.52 -9.38
N TRP A 208 14.99 -20.70 -10.69
CA TRP A 208 13.70 -20.83 -11.38
C TRP A 208 13.14 -22.25 -11.38
N LEU A 209 13.87 -23.22 -10.82
CA LEU A 209 13.48 -24.63 -10.77
C LEU A 209 13.06 -25.06 -9.37
N GLU A 210 12.10 -25.96 -9.31
CA GLU A 210 11.72 -26.73 -8.12
C GLU A 210 11.50 -28.20 -8.49
N LEU A 211 11.65 -29.13 -7.55
CA LEU A 211 11.40 -30.55 -7.80
C LEU A 211 9.92 -30.79 -8.13
N ALA A 212 9.67 -31.66 -9.11
CA ALA A 212 8.34 -32.11 -9.46
C ALA A 212 8.27 -33.64 -9.39
N GLU A 213 7.09 -34.18 -9.10
CA GLU A 213 6.92 -35.64 -9.15
C GLU A 213 7.02 -36.15 -10.60
N PRO A 214 7.66 -37.32 -10.83
CA PRO A 214 7.64 -37.97 -12.13
C PRO A 214 6.20 -38.29 -12.53
N ARG A 215 5.83 -38.04 -13.80
CA ARG A 215 4.51 -38.46 -14.29
C ARG A 215 4.38 -39.98 -14.15
N SER A 216 3.32 -40.42 -13.48
CA SER A 216 2.73 -41.74 -13.70
C SER A 216 2.44 -41.88 -15.20
N SER A 217 3.07 -42.84 -15.86
CA SER A 217 2.80 -43.17 -17.25
C SER A 217 1.32 -43.53 -17.40
N ALA A 218 0.52 -42.62 -17.97
CA ALA A 218 -0.84 -42.91 -18.36
C ALA A 218 -0.83 -44.10 -19.34
N LYS A 219 -1.51 -45.19 -18.98
CA LYS A 219 -1.73 -46.34 -19.86
C LYS A 219 -2.33 -45.84 -21.18
N GLN A 220 -1.67 -46.18 -22.29
CA GLN A 220 -2.21 -45.96 -23.64
C GLN A 220 -3.63 -46.53 -23.75
N PRO A 221 -4.63 -45.78 -24.25
CA PRO A 221 -5.92 -46.36 -24.58
C PRO A 221 -5.74 -47.28 -25.78
N LYS A 222 -6.27 -48.50 -25.69
CA LYS A 222 -6.34 -49.45 -26.80
C LYS A 222 -7.19 -48.83 -27.92
N ILE A 223 -6.63 -48.81 -29.12
CA ILE A 223 -7.35 -48.48 -30.36
C ILE A 223 -8.44 -49.52 -30.58
N ALA A 224 -9.69 -49.08 -30.69
CA ALA A 224 -10.77 -49.87 -31.27
C ALA A 224 -11.01 -49.35 -32.69
N GLU A 225 -10.83 -50.23 -33.66
CA GLU A 225 -11.08 -49.98 -35.08
C GLU A 225 -12.59 -49.84 -35.37
N GLY A 226 -12.91 -48.90 -36.26
CA GLY A 226 -14.10 -48.99 -37.11
C GLY A 226 -15.22 -47.97 -36.85
N ALA A 227 -15.24 -46.89 -37.63
CA ALA A 227 -16.45 -46.39 -38.30
C ALA A 227 -16.10 -45.24 -39.27
N THR A 228 -16.69 -45.33 -40.46
CA THR A 228 -16.52 -44.53 -41.69
C THR A 228 -16.91 -43.04 -41.62
N PRO A 229 -16.43 -42.20 -42.56
CA PRO A 229 -16.69 -40.77 -42.59
C PRO A 229 -18.02 -40.44 -43.28
N ALA A 230 -18.84 -39.59 -42.66
CA ALA A 230 -20.01 -38.98 -43.28
C ALA A 230 -19.80 -37.45 -43.43
N SER A 231 -20.00 -36.97 -44.65
CA SER A 231 -19.98 -35.56 -45.02
C SER A 231 -21.24 -34.83 -44.54
N HIS A 232 -21.13 -33.57 -44.13
CA HIS A 232 -21.90 -32.47 -44.74
C HIS A 232 -21.49 -31.09 -44.21
N SER A 233 -21.35 -30.20 -45.18
CA SER A 233 -21.21 -28.75 -45.15
C SER A 233 -22.44 -28.01 -44.60
N LYS A 234 -22.24 -26.97 -43.77
CA LYS A 234 -22.66 -25.54 -43.96
C LYS A 234 -22.60 -24.73 -42.65
N PRO A 235 -22.58 -23.38 -42.73
CA PRO A 235 -21.77 -22.51 -41.88
C PRO A 235 -22.52 -22.08 -40.61
N HIS A 236 -21.80 -21.98 -39.49
CA HIS A 236 -22.31 -21.36 -38.28
C HIS A 236 -21.71 -19.97 -38.10
N LYS A 237 -22.63 -19.01 -37.94
CA LYS A 237 -22.43 -17.61 -37.61
C LYS A 237 -21.56 -17.49 -36.35
N HIS A 238 -20.69 -16.49 -36.36
CA HIS A 238 -20.04 -15.99 -35.15
C HIS A 238 -21.10 -15.37 -34.23
N ASP A 239 -21.45 -16.09 -33.16
CA ASP A 239 -21.98 -15.55 -31.92
C ASP A 239 -21.22 -16.25 -30.79
N ASP A 240 -20.02 -15.78 -30.50
CA ASP A 240 -19.31 -16.11 -29.27
C ASP A 240 -18.99 -14.81 -28.55
N HIS A 241 -20.00 -14.30 -27.86
CA HIS A 241 -19.82 -13.60 -26.60
C HIS A 241 -19.06 -14.54 -25.65
N HIS A 242 -17.73 -14.54 -25.72
CA HIS A 242 -16.95 -14.99 -24.58
C HIS A 242 -17.01 -13.89 -23.53
N ASP A 243 -17.96 -14.05 -22.62
CA ASP A 243 -17.90 -13.52 -21.27
C ASP A 243 -16.53 -13.88 -20.68
N HIS A 244 -15.57 -12.97 -20.81
CA HIS A 244 -14.52 -12.89 -19.82
C HIS A 244 -15.26 -12.55 -18.53
N VAL A 245 -15.36 -13.52 -17.63
CA VAL A 245 -15.69 -13.27 -16.23
C VAL A 245 -14.59 -12.34 -15.71
N HIS A 246 -14.82 -11.04 -15.87
CA HIS A 246 -14.16 -10.01 -15.11
C HIS A 246 -14.64 -10.22 -13.69
N GLU A 247 -13.99 -11.13 -12.94
CA GLU A 247 -14.11 -11.07 -11.48
C GLU A 247 -13.73 -9.64 -11.11
N GLU A 248 -14.75 -8.89 -10.68
CA GLU A 248 -14.63 -7.46 -10.49
C GLU A 248 -13.52 -7.22 -9.47
N ARG A 249 -12.61 -6.31 -9.82
CA ARG A 249 -11.45 -5.84 -9.03
C ARG A 249 -11.78 -5.39 -7.59
N GLN A 250 -13.05 -5.47 -7.20
CA GLN A 250 -13.73 -4.97 -6.02
C GLN A 250 -13.69 -5.95 -4.83
N GLU A 251 -13.71 -7.27 -5.08
CA GLU A 251 -13.50 -8.29 -4.02
C GLU A 251 -12.05 -8.34 -3.50
N VAL A 252 -11.13 -7.62 -4.13
CA VAL A 252 -9.68 -7.79 -3.94
C VAL A 252 -9.13 -6.97 -2.76
N GLU A 253 -9.72 -5.82 -2.44
CA GLU A 253 -9.23 -4.92 -1.38
C GLU A 253 -9.98 -5.11 -0.05
N GLN A 254 -11.28 -5.40 -0.09
CA GLN A 254 -12.01 -5.90 1.08
C GLN A 254 -11.34 -7.18 1.59
N ARG A 255 -10.91 -8.07 0.71
CA ARG A 255 -10.13 -9.26 1.05
C ARG A 255 -8.74 -8.95 1.62
N ALA A 256 -8.11 -7.83 1.27
CA ALA A 256 -6.85 -7.39 1.89
C ALA A 256 -7.04 -6.87 3.33
N VAL A 257 -8.22 -6.30 3.62
CA VAL A 257 -8.68 -5.96 4.97
C VAL A 257 -9.10 -7.22 5.73
N GLU A 258 -9.81 -8.17 5.10
CA GLU A 258 -10.18 -9.47 5.69
C GLU A 258 -8.95 -10.35 5.97
N LEU A 259 -7.88 -10.20 5.16
CA LEU A 259 -6.58 -10.84 5.38
C LEU A 259 -5.81 -10.23 6.55
N GLU A 260 -6.34 -9.26 7.31
CA GLU A 260 -5.74 -8.72 8.54
C GLU A 260 -5.42 -9.79 9.62
N GLY A 261 -5.78 -11.07 9.41
CA GLY A 261 -5.38 -12.21 10.26
C GLY A 261 -4.44 -13.27 9.65
N GLY A 262 -3.94 -13.14 8.41
CA GLY A 262 -3.19 -14.21 7.72
C GLY A 262 -1.71 -13.90 7.40
N GLY A 263 -0.78 -14.76 7.85
CA GLY A 263 0.65 -14.75 7.51
C GLY A 263 1.52 -13.76 8.30
N ASP A 264 2.82 -14.04 8.40
CA ASP A 264 3.78 -13.11 9.02
C ASP A 264 4.16 -11.99 8.05
N LYS A 265 3.40 -10.90 8.12
CA LYS A 265 3.57 -9.68 7.31
C LYS A 265 4.79 -8.85 7.72
N SER A 266 5.39 -9.15 8.88
CA SER A 266 6.49 -8.37 9.45
C SER A 266 7.86 -8.75 8.89
N LYS A 267 7.99 -9.91 8.24
CA LYS A 267 9.26 -10.49 7.78
C LYS A 267 10.17 -9.52 7.03
N LEU A 268 9.62 -8.82 6.04
CA LEU A 268 10.41 -7.90 5.23
C LEU A 268 10.88 -6.69 6.05
N THR A 269 9.99 -6.11 6.86
CA THR A 269 10.35 -5.04 7.80
C THR A 269 11.46 -5.50 8.74
N ALA A 270 11.33 -6.68 9.34
CA ALA A 270 12.31 -7.23 10.27
C ALA A 270 13.67 -7.45 9.59
N ALA A 271 13.69 -7.99 8.38
CA ALA A 271 14.92 -8.23 7.62
C ALA A 271 15.61 -6.91 7.22
N VAL A 272 14.87 -5.95 6.66
CA VAL A 272 15.42 -4.63 6.30
C VAL A 272 15.93 -3.91 7.54
N LEU A 273 15.17 -3.95 8.65
CA LEU A 273 15.57 -3.35 9.91
C LEU A 273 16.86 -3.98 10.45
N LYS A 274 16.97 -5.31 10.42
CA LYS A 274 18.17 -6.04 10.85
C LYS A 274 19.41 -5.55 10.08
N VAL A 275 19.35 -5.51 8.76
CA VAL A 275 20.47 -5.03 7.93
C VAL A 275 20.79 -3.56 8.20
N CYS A 276 19.77 -2.72 8.39
CA CYS A 276 19.97 -1.30 8.71
C CYS A 276 20.62 -1.09 10.10
N LEU A 277 20.30 -1.93 11.09
CA LEU A 277 20.93 -1.91 12.41
C LEU A 277 22.39 -2.38 12.34
N GLU A 278 22.66 -3.48 11.63
CA GLU A 278 24.02 -4.03 11.44
C GLU A 278 24.94 -3.03 10.73
N LYS A 279 24.41 -2.26 9.76
CA LYS A 279 25.15 -1.19 9.07
C LYS A 279 25.19 0.14 9.82
N GLY A 280 24.55 0.25 10.98
CA GLY A 280 24.49 1.48 11.76
C GLY A 280 23.73 2.63 11.08
N TYR A 281 22.83 2.31 10.16
CA TYR A 281 21.97 3.31 9.49
C TYR A 281 20.86 3.82 10.38
N VAL A 282 20.42 2.97 11.31
CA VAL A 282 19.52 3.28 12.41
C VAL A 282 20.08 2.64 13.67
N THR A 283 19.72 3.17 14.84
CA THR A 283 20.05 2.56 16.14
C THR A 283 18.77 2.06 16.80
N THR A 284 18.89 1.05 17.66
CA THR A 284 17.76 0.55 18.45
C THR A 284 17.12 1.66 19.29
N GLU A 285 17.94 2.55 19.85
CA GLU A 285 17.46 3.67 20.65
C GLU A 285 16.69 4.70 19.82
N ALA A 286 17.20 5.07 18.64
CA ALA A 286 16.50 5.99 17.76
C ALA A 286 15.17 5.40 17.25
N LEU A 287 15.13 4.10 16.94
CA LEU A 287 13.90 3.42 16.56
C LEU A 287 12.89 3.38 17.71
N ARG A 288 13.35 3.06 18.93
CA ARG A 288 12.50 3.04 20.12
C ARG A 288 11.86 4.40 20.37
N GLN A 289 12.66 5.47 20.37
CA GLN A 289 12.17 6.84 20.55
C GLN A 289 11.16 7.22 19.46
N MET A 290 11.45 6.89 18.20
CA MET A 290 10.53 7.15 17.09
C MET A 290 9.19 6.40 17.24
N ILE A 291 9.22 5.15 17.70
CA ILE A 291 8.00 4.38 17.98
C ILE A 291 7.20 5.02 19.11
N GLU A 292 7.86 5.41 20.21
CA GLU A 292 7.23 6.11 21.33
C GLU A 292 6.57 7.42 20.87
N GLU A 293 7.26 8.22 20.05
CA GLU A 293 6.72 9.44 19.44
C GLU A 293 5.47 9.16 18.60
N LEU A 294 5.52 8.15 17.71
CA LEU A 294 4.37 7.77 16.87
C LEU A 294 3.18 7.24 17.69
N GLN A 295 3.44 6.54 18.79
CA GLN A 295 2.39 6.03 19.68
C GLN A 295 1.73 7.13 20.52
N MET A 296 2.46 8.21 20.80
CA MET A 296 1.98 9.38 21.53
C MET A 296 1.33 10.43 20.63
N ALA A 297 1.69 10.45 19.34
CA ALA A 297 1.07 11.34 18.35
C ALA A 297 -0.46 11.20 18.36
N GLY A 298 -1.15 12.34 18.41
CA GLY A 298 -2.63 12.40 18.52
C GLY A 298 -3.18 12.16 19.94
N LYS A 299 -2.46 11.48 20.84
CA LYS A 299 -2.87 11.31 22.25
C LYS A 299 -2.54 12.52 23.13
N GLN A 300 -1.63 13.38 22.66
CA GLN A 300 -1.24 14.63 23.34
C GLN A 300 -2.32 15.73 23.26
N GLY A 301 -3.42 15.50 22.55
CA GLY A 301 -4.53 16.46 22.47
C GLY A 301 -4.20 17.73 21.69
N HIS A 302 -3.14 17.74 20.87
CA HIS A 302 -2.71 18.91 20.11
C HIS A 302 -3.83 19.49 19.24
N GLY A 303 -4.48 18.66 18.41
CA GLY A 303 -5.61 19.09 17.58
C GLY A 303 -6.77 19.70 18.38
N PRO A 304 -7.36 18.99 19.36
CA PRO A 304 -8.42 19.52 20.19
C PRO A 304 -8.05 20.83 20.90
N ARG A 305 -6.81 20.96 21.40
CA ARG A 305 -6.30 22.18 22.03
C ARG A 305 -6.31 23.37 21.06
N LEU A 306 -5.84 23.18 19.81
CA LEU A 306 -5.89 24.22 18.78
C LEU A 306 -7.32 24.68 18.49
N VAL A 307 -8.24 23.72 18.32
CA VAL A 307 -9.65 24.01 18.00
C VAL A 307 -10.35 24.70 19.17
N ALA A 308 -10.18 24.20 20.40
CA ALA A 308 -10.78 24.81 21.59
C ALA A 308 -10.26 26.23 21.82
N ARG A 309 -8.95 26.45 21.66
CA ARG A 309 -8.37 27.80 21.73
C ARG A 309 -8.96 28.72 20.66
N ALA A 310 -9.12 28.23 19.43
CA ALA A 310 -9.74 29.00 18.35
C ALA A 310 -11.23 29.29 18.58
N TRP A 311 -11.98 28.41 19.25
CA TRP A 311 -13.36 28.67 19.63
C TRP A 311 -13.51 29.70 20.77
N SER A 312 -12.50 29.81 21.64
CA SER A 312 -12.52 30.70 22.81
C SER A 312 -11.85 32.06 22.58
N ASP A 313 -10.88 32.14 21.66
CA ASP A 313 -10.13 33.35 21.36
C ASP A 313 -10.22 33.70 19.86
N PRO A 314 -11.06 34.68 19.48
CA PRO A 314 -11.18 35.14 18.10
C PRO A 314 -9.88 35.68 17.49
N GLY A 315 -8.99 36.27 18.30
CA GLY A 315 -7.70 36.77 17.85
C GLY A 315 -6.74 35.65 17.52
N PHE A 316 -6.69 34.61 18.37
CA PHE A 316 -5.95 33.38 18.09
C PHE A 316 -6.50 32.68 16.84
N LYS A 317 -7.82 32.55 16.73
CA LYS A 317 -8.48 31.96 15.56
C LYS A 317 -8.09 32.66 14.26
N ALA A 318 -8.07 33.99 14.26
CA ALA A 318 -7.67 34.77 13.08
C ALA A 318 -6.22 34.47 12.66
N ARG A 319 -5.29 34.35 13.61
CA ARG A 319 -3.89 33.95 13.33
C ARG A 319 -3.77 32.51 12.86
N LEU A 320 -4.56 31.61 13.44
CA LEU A 320 -4.57 30.20 13.07
C LEU A 320 -5.13 29.95 11.66
N LEU A 321 -6.11 30.74 11.24
CA LEU A 321 -6.70 30.70 9.89
C LEU A 321 -5.84 31.42 8.84
N ASP A 322 -4.92 32.28 9.24
CA ASP A 322 -3.96 32.88 8.33
C ASP A 322 -2.92 31.84 7.88
N ASN A 323 -2.71 31.71 6.56
CA ASN A 323 -1.83 30.67 6.02
C ASN A 323 -0.37 30.84 6.44
N ALA A 324 0.09 32.08 6.59
CA ALA A 324 1.44 32.37 7.06
C ALA A 324 1.54 32.25 8.60
N GLY A 325 0.46 32.58 9.31
CA GLY A 325 0.37 32.56 10.77
C GLY A 325 0.06 31.21 11.41
N ALA A 326 -0.50 30.23 10.69
CA ALA A 326 -1.03 28.99 11.27
C ALA A 326 0.00 28.20 12.10
N ALA A 327 1.21 28.04 11.57
CA ALA A 327 2.29 27.34 12.28
C ALA A 327 2.76 28.12 13.52
N ALA A 328 2.88 29.44 13.41
CA ALA A 328 3.24 30.30 14.54
C ALA A 328 2.17 30.29 15.64
N ALA A 329 0.89 30.33 15.27
CA ALA A 329 -0.23 30.21 16.20
C ALA A 329 -0.21 28.85 16.93
N ALA A 330 0.09 27.75 16.23
CA ALA A 330 0.24 26.46 16.88
C ALA A 330 1.42 26.44 17.87
N ALA A 331 2.53 27.10 17.52
CA ALA A 331 3.70 27.23 18.38
C ALA A 331 3.43 28.02 19.67
N GLU A 332 2.47 28.96 19.70
CA GLU A 332 2.02 29.64 20.93
C GLU A 332 1.53 28.65 22.00
N LEU A 333 1.03 27.48 21.59
CA LEU A 333 0.58 26.39 22.47
C LEU A 333 1.63 25.29 22.68
N GLY A 334 2.85 25.49 22.18
CA GLY A 334 3.93 24.49 22.19
C GLY A 334 3.69 23.32 21.22
N ILE A 335 2.87 23.52 20.18
CA ILE A 335 2.50 22.48 19.22
C ILE A 335 3.28 22.70 17.92
N SER A 336 4.07 21.72 17.49
CA SER A 336 4.73 21.79 16.18
C SER A 336 3.70 21.56 15.07
N ALA A 337 3.59 22.53 14.16
CA ALA A 337 2.87 22.36 12.90
C ALA A 337 3.77 21.75 11.81
N ASP A 338 5.07 21.71 12.07
CA ASP A 338 6.12 21.24 11.17
C ASP A 338 6.27 19.73 11.42
N GLY A 339 5.56 18.93 10.63
CA GLY A 339 5.82 17.51 10.54
C GLY A 339 5.29 16.58 11.64
N VAL A 340 5.96 15.44 11.86
CA VAL A 340 5.61 14.33 12.77
C VAL A 340 6.47 14.38 14.06
N SER A 341 7.72 14.83 13.95
CA SER A 341 8.70 14.83 15.04
C SER A 341 9.45 16.15 15.11
N SER A 342 9.76 16.61 16.32
CA SER A 342 10.58 17.79 16.58
C SER A 342 12.09 17.52 16.52
N LYS A 343 12.53 16.26 16.40
CA LYS A 343 13.95 15.87 16.56
C LYS A 343 14.55 15.07 15.39
N ALA A 344 13.82 14.15 14.77
CA ALA A 344 14.31 13.32 13.65
C ALA A 344 13.14 12.74 12.83
N GLY A 345 13.31 12.46 11.55
CA GLY A 345 12.23 11.84 10.74
C GLY A 345 12.04 12.49 9.38
N MET A 346 11.14 11.94 8.54
CA MET A 346 10.90 12.52 7.21
C MET A 346 10.47 13.98 7.30
N THR A 347 9.83 14.36 8.39
CA THR A 347 9.13 15.62 8.57
C THR A 347 9.72 16.46 9.70
N ALA A 348 10.87 16.08 10.25
CA ALA A 348 11.59 16.88 11.24
C ALA A 348 12.07 18.21 10.63
N PRO A 349 12.49 19.21 11.44
CA PRO A 349 12.96 20.51 10.92
C PRO A 349 14.08 20.43 9.88
N SER A 350 14.92 19.39 9.95
CA SER A 350 15.97 19.08 8.97
C SER A 350 15.64 17.92 8.02
N GLY A 351 14.44 17.34 8.13
CA GLY A 351 13.98 16.22 7.32
C GLY A 351 13.57 16.62 5.90
N PRO A 352 13.45 15.66 4.97
CA PRO A 352 13.10 15.92 3.57
C PRO A 352 11.70 16.51 3.33
N LEU A 353 10.83 16.49 4.34
CA LEU A 353 9.49 17.09 4.38
C LEU A 353 9.42 18.16 5.49
N SER A 354 10.53 18.83 5.80
CA SER A 354 10.59 19.91 6.81
C SER A 354 9.79 21.16 6.42
N GLN A 355 9.45 21.31 5.14
CA GLN A 355 8.69 22.46 4.62
C GLN A 355 7.18 22.20 4.58
N ILE A 356 6.67 21.29 5.41
CA ILE A 356 5.23 21.08 5.50
C ILE A 356 4.57 22.36 6.00
N THR A 357 3.63 22.88 5.21
CA THR A 357 2.81 24.04 5.58
C THR A 357 1.49 23.56 6.18
N LEU A 358 1.21 23.93 7.42
CA LEU A 358 -0.13 23.74 8.00
C LEU A 358 -1.10 24.77 7.44
N ARG A 359 -2.25 24.30 6.96
CA ARG A 359 -3.36 25.16 6.55
C ARG A 359 -4.61 24.80 7.34
N VAL A 360 -5.16 25.78 8.03
CA VAL A 360 -6.39 25.57 8.82
C VAL A 360 -7.59 26.10 8.05
N VAL A 361 -8.66 25.33 8.00
CA VAL A 361 -9.91 25.68 7.31
C VAL A 361 -11.07 25.56 8.28
N GLU A 362 -11.99 26.51 8.24
CA GLU A 362 -13.11 26.56 9.18
C GLU A 362 -14.42 26.09 8.54
N ASN A 363 -15.14 25.24 9.28
CA ASN A 363 -16.56 25.00 9.02
C ASN A 363 -17.40 26.14 9.60
N THR A 364 -18.34 26.63 8.79
CA THR A 364 -19.28 27.70 9.15
C THR A 364 -20.71 27.23 8.91
N GLU A 365 -21.70 28.09 9.14
CA GLU A 365 -23.10 27.80 8.82
C GLU A 365 -23.34 27.55 7.31
N ILE A 366 -22.42 27.99 6.44
CA ILE A 366 -22.55 27.89 4.99
C ILE A 366 -21.42 27.10 4.31
N VAL A 367 -20.41 26.64 5.05
CA VAL A 367 -19.28 25.85 4.51
C VAL A 367 -18.95 24.66 5.41
N HIS A 368 -18.81 23.47 4.82
CA HIS A 368 -18.27 22.28 5.43
C HIS A 368 -17.03 21.80 4.66
N ASN A 369 -15.90 21.65 5.33
CA ASN A 369 -14.65 21.19 4.74
C ASN A 369 -14.46 19.69 4.95
N LEU A 370 -13.86 19.01 3.98
CA LEU A 370 -13.46 17.60 4.05
C LEU A 370 -12.03 17.47 3.51
N ILE A 371 -11.14 16.80 4.24
CA ILE A 371 -9.72 16.66 3.85
C ILE A 371 -9.48 15.26 3.28
N VAL A 372 -8.76 15.16 2.16
CA VAL A 372 -8.32 13.90 1.58
C VAL A 372 -6.88 14.01 1.07
N CYS A 373 -6.23 12.88 0.80
CA CYS A 373 -5.05 12.80 -0.04
C CYS A 373 -5.27 11.73 -1.10
N THR A 374 -5.68 12.12 -2.30
CA THR A 374 -6.08 11.17 -3.35
C THR A 374 -4.93 10.30 -3.82
N LEU A 375 -3.69 10.79 -3.74
CA LEU A 375 -2.49 10.12 -4.25
C LEU A 375 -1.82 9.17 -3.24
N CYS A 376 -2.01 9.39 -1.94
CA CYS A 376 -1.44 8.53 -0.90
C CYS A 376 -2.23 8.58 0.42
N SER A 377 -1.78 9.41 1.36
CA SER A 377 -2.24 9.45 2.75
C SER A 377 -1.65 10.65 3.52
N CYS A 378 -1.25 11.73 2.84
CA CYS A 378 -0.73 12.95 3.47
C CYS A 378 -1.63 13.41 4.63
N TYR A 379 -1.06 13.57 5.82
CA TYR A 379 -1.81 13.78 7.06
C TYR A 379 -0.98 14.55 8.11
N PRO A 380 -1.56 15.45 8.94
CA PRO A 380 -0.84 16.19 9.97
C PRO A 380 -0.61 15.33 11.23
N VAL A 381 0.31 14.36 11.14
CA VAL A 381 0.47 13.31 12.16
C VAL A 381 0.81 13.84 13.55
N HIS A 382 1.63 14.88 13.68
CA HIS A 382 1.96 15.43 15.01
C HIS A 382 0.75 16.06 15.73
N ILE A 383 -0.24 16.54 14.96
CA ILE A 383 -1.45 17.16 15.50
C ILE A 383 -2.53 16.11 15.75
N LEU A 384 -2.71 15.18 14.80
CA LEU A 384 -3.87 14.29 14.74
C LEU A 384 -3.56 12.79 14.95
N GLY A 385 -2.29 12.41 15.10
CA GLY A 385 -1.85 11.01 15.17
C GLY A 385 -1.74 10.34 13.79
N LEU A 386 -1.61 9.01 13.77
CA LEU A 386 -1.53 8.28 12.50
C LEU A 386 -2.87 8.34 11.72
N PRO A 387 -2.83 8.44 10.37
CA PRO A 387 -4.04 8.47 9.57
C PRO A 387 -4.84 7.16 9.74
N PRO A 388 -6.18 7.25 9.94
CA PRO A 388 -7.00 6.07 10.16
C PRO A 388 -7.06 5.16 8.91
N PRO A 389 -7.41 3.87 9.08
CA PRO A 389 -7.53 2.92 7.96
C PRO A 389 -8.43 3.44 6.82
N TRP A 390 -9.60 3.99 7.15
CA TRP A 390 -10.53 4.53 6.15
C TRP A 390 -9.92 5.69 5.34
N TYR A 391 -9.08 6.54 5.93
CA TYR A 391 -8.44 7.67 5.22
C TYR A 391 -7.42 7.19 4.18
N LYS A 392 -6.71 6.10 4.49
CA LYS A 392 -5.74 5.46 3.59
C LYS A 392 -6.41 4.64 2.48
N SER A 393 -7.69 4.33 2.64
CA SER A 393 -8.42 3.42 1.74
C SER A 393 -8.58 4.01 0.33
N ARG A 394 -8.53 3.12 -0.67
CA ARG A 394 -8.76 3.50 -2.06
C ARG A 394 -10.15 4.10 -2.26
N SER A 395 -11.14 3.53 -1.58
CA SER A 395 -12.53 3.99 -1.60
C SER A 395 -12.64 5.45 -1.15
N TYR A 396 -12.13 5.79 0.03
CA TYR A 396 -12.21 7.16 0.53
C TYR A 396 -11.48 8.15 -0.37
N ARG A 397 -10.28 7.79 -0.83
CA ARG A 397 -9.45 8.60 -1.73
C ARG A 397 -10.12 8.84 -3.08
N ALA A 398 -10.74 7.84 -3.67
CA ALA A 398 -11.42 7.98 -4.96
C ALA A 398 -12.74 8.75 -4.85
N ARG A 399 -13.53 8.46 -3.82
CA ARG A 399 -14.91 8.95 -3.69
C ARG A 399 -14.99 10.35 -3.12
N SER A 400 -14.10 10.72 -2.19
CA SER A 400 -14.18 12.03 -1.50
C SER A 400 -14.15 13.22 -2.45
N VAL A 401 -13.46 13.12 -3.59
CA VAL A 401 -13.38 14.21 -4.58
C VAL A 401 -14.51 14.22 -5.62
N ARG A 402 -15.35 13.18 -5.65
CA ARG A 402 -16.43 13.03 -6.65
C ARG A 402 -17.83 12.99 -6.04
N GLU A 403 -17.99 12.33 -4.91
CA GLU A 403 -19.25 12.18 -4.20
C GLU A 403 -19.11 12.45 -2.68
N PRO A 404 -18.53 13.61 -2.27
CA PRO A 404 -18.22 13.89 -0.86
C PRO A 404 -19.43 13.79 0.08
N ARG A 405 -20.63 14.21 -0.36
CA ARG A 405 -21.84 14.11 0.46
C ARG A 405 -22.28 12.67 0.70
N ALA A 406 -22.07 11.77 -0.26
CA ALA A 406 -22.37 10.35 -0.09
C ALA A 406 -21.40 9.70 0.91
N VAL A 407 -20.10 10.01 0.77
CA VAL A 407 -19.06 9.60 1.74
C VAL A 407 -19.39 10.07 3.15
N LEU A 408 -19.74 11.34 3.33
CA LEU A 408 -20.12 11.90 4.63
C LEU A 408 -21.36 11.21 5.21
N ARG A 409 -22.36 10.91 4.39
CA ARG A 409 -23.56 10.17 4.83
C ARG A 409 -23.23 8.76 5.32
N GLU A 410 -22.30 8.06 4.67
CA GLU A 410 -21.81 6.75 5.15
C GLU A 410 -21.09 6.83 6.50
N PHE A 411 -20.47 7.97 6.81
CA PHE A 411 -19.90 8.25 8.14
C PHE A 411 -20.94 8.73 9.16
N GLY A 412 -22.22 8.86 8.77
CA GLY A 412 -23.30 9.36 9.62
C GLY A 412 -23.38 10.89 9.70
N THR A 413 -22.73 11.59 8.78
CA THR A 413 -22.68 13.06 8.74
C THR A 413 -23.51 13.60 7.58
N GLU A 414 -24.69 14.13 7.92
CA GLU A 414 -25.58 14.74 6.94
C GLU A 414 -25.34 16.25 6.88
N VAL A 415 -24.63 16.69 5.84
CA VAL A 415 -24.44 18.12 5.55
C VAL A 415 -25.64 18.61 4.72
N PRO A 416 -26.38 19.65 5.17
CA PRO A 416 -27.52 20.19 4.42
C PRO A 416 -27.16 20.68 3.01
N ASP A 417 -28.13 20.67 2.11
CA ASP A 417 -27.91 21.02 0.69
C ASP A 417 -27.50 22.49 0.51
N ASN A 418 -27.97 23.39 1.38
CA ASN A 418 -27.62 24.81 1.38
C ASN A 418 -26.22 25.10 1.94
N VAL A 419 -25.54 24.12 2.54
CA VAL A 419 -24.16 24.26 3.05
C VAL A 419 -23.19 23.80 1.98
N LYS A 420 -22.26 24.66 1.56
CA LYS A 420 -21.23 24.32 0.55
C LYS A 420 -20.24 23.30 1.11
N VAL A 421 -20.02 22.20 0.40
CA VAL A 421 -18.93 21.26 0.74
C VAL A 421 -17.67 21.62 -0.04
N VAL A 422 -16.54 21.77 0.66
CA VAL A 422 -15.21 22.04 0.08
C VAL A 422 -14.28 20.89 0.41
N VAL A 423 -13.80 20.19 -0.62
CA VAL A 423 -12.87 19.06 -0.47
C VAL A 423 -11.45 19.58 -0.68
N HIS A 424 -10.57 19.37 0.29
CA HIS A 424 -9.16 19.76 0.25
C HIS A 424 -8.30 18.52 -0.01
N ASP A 425 -7.72 18.44 -1.20
CA ASP A 425 -6.83 17.34 -1.58
C ASP A 425 -5.35 17.69 -1.32
N SER A 426 -4.74 16.99 -0.37
CA SER A 426 -3.38 17.21 0.12
C SER A 426 -2.33 16.60 -0.83
N THR A 427 -2.15 17.20 -2.01
CA THR A 427 -1.31 16.67 -3.10
C THR A 427 0.15 17.13 -3.08
N ALA A 428 0.43 18.22 -2.36
CA ALA A 428 1.76 18.82 -2.19
C ALA A 428 2.17 18.83 -0.71
N ASP A 429 3.01 19.78 -0.30
CA ASP A 429 3.54 19.89 1.07
C ASP A 429 2.62 20.66 2.04
N THR A 430 1.36 20.88 1.68
CA THR A 430 0.34 21.40 2.60
C THR A 430 -0.31 20.26 3.38
N ARG A 431 -0.53 20.46 4.69
CA ARG A 431 -1.38 19.59 5.51
C ARG A 431 -2.53 20.41 6.06
N TYR A 432 -3.75 19.90 5.91
CA TYR A 432 -4.95 20.60 6.32
C TYR A 432 -5.40 20.18 7.73
N LEU A 433 -6.03 21.11 8.44
CA LEU A 433 -6.76 20.87 9.68
C LEU A 433 -8.11 21.58 9.60
N VAL A 434 -9.21 20.89 9.92
CA VAL A 434 -10.53 21.52 10.02
C VAL A 434 -10.75 22.06 11.43
N ILE A 435 -11.17 23.32 11.56
CA ILE A 435 -11.87 23.82 12.74
C ILE A 435 -13.36 23.51 12.53
N PRO A 436 -13.93 22.48 13.20
CA PRO A 436 -15.36 22.22 13.10
C PRO A 436 -16.17 23.38 13.70
N SER A 437 -17.44 23.50 13.29
CA SER A 437 -18.34 24.48 13.90
C SER A 437 -18.50 24.19 15.40
N ARG A 438 -18.42 25.23 16.24
CA ARG A 438 -18.65 25.11 17.68
C ARG A 438 -20.11 24.69 17.92
N PRO A 439 -20.37 23.58 18.65
CA PRO A 439 -21.73 23.18 18.98
C PRO A 439 -22.43 24.22 19.87
N ALA A 440 -23.71 24.47 19.61
CA ALA A 440 -24.56 25.28 20.49
C ALA A 440 -24.67 24.66 21.90
N GLY A 441 -24.96 25.49 22.91
CA GLY A 441 -25.06 25.04 24.31
C GLY A 441 -23.70 24.85 24.98
N THR A 442 -22.65 25.44 24.40
CA THR A 442 -21.29 25.45 24.94
C THR A 442 -20.85 26.85 25.38
N GLU A 443 -21.78 27.79 25.47
CA GLU A 443 -21.50 29.16 25.91
C GLU A 443 -20.89 29.14 27.33
N GLY A 444 -19.81 29.90 27.52
CA GLY A 444 -19.09 29.95 28.81
C GLY A 444 -18.27 28.71 29.18
N TRP A 445 -18.24 27.66 28.34
CA TRP A 445 -17.41 26.48 28.59
C TRP A 445 -15.92 26.83 28.60
N THR A 446 -15.15 26.14 29.45
CA THR A 446 -13.68 26.24 29.47
C THR A 446 -13.07 25.56 28.24
N GLU A 447 -11.81 25.90 27.93
CA GLU A 447 -11.10 25.25 26.82
C GLU A 447 -11.00 23.73 27.04
N GLU A 448 -10.83 23.25 28.27
CA GLU A 448 -10.78 21.82 28.61
C GLU A 448 -12.10 21.12 28.31
N GLN A 449 -13.24 21.76 28.61
CA GLN A 449 -14.55 21.20 28.30
C GLN A 449 -14.79 21.18 26.78
N LEU A 450 -14.39 22.24 26.07
CA LEU A 450 -14.51 22.33 24.61
C LEU A 450 -13.66 21.28 23.89
N GLN A 451 -12.45 20.99 24.38
CA GLN A 451 -11.57 19.96 23.82
C GLN A 451 -12.26 18.59 23.75
N GLN A 452 -13.12 18.25 24.71
CA GLN A 452 -13.82 16.96 24.77
C GLN A 452 -14.83 16.78 23.61
N LEU A 453 -15.23 17.87 22.95
CA LEU A 453 -16.16 17.83 21.83
C LEU A 453 -15.45 17.64 20.48
N VAL A 454 -14.14 17.82 20.44
CA VAL A 454 -13.34 17.79 19.21
C VAL A 454 -12.72 16.42 19.05
N SER A 455 -13.06 15.72 17.98
CA SER A 455 -12.49 14.41 17.64
C SER A 455 -11.49 14.54 16.49
N ARG A 456 -10.65 13.51 16.31
CA ARG A 456 -9.82 13.36 15.11
C ARG A 456 -10.67 13.52 13.84
N ASP A 457 -11.82 12.86 13.82
CA ASP A 457 -12.67 12.77 12.62
C ASP A 457 -13.35 14.11 12.31
N SER A 458 -13.69 14.92 13.33
CA SER A 458 -14.21 16.27 13.11
C SER A 458 -13.16 17.24 12.60
N MET A 459 -11.89 17.03 12.97
CA MET A 459 -10.75 17.79 12.45
C MET A 459 -10.28 17.35 11.05
N ILE A 460 -10.74 16.20 10.56
CA ILE A 460 -10.63 15.80 9.14
C ILE A 460 -11.83 16.36 8.33
N GLY A 461 -12.93 16.71 9.03
CA GLY A 461 -14.21 17.07 8.42
C GLY A 461 -15.08 15.87 8.05
N ALA A 462 -14.73 14.67 8.53
CA ALA A 462 -15.51 13.44 8.32
C ALA A 462 -16.78 13.41 9.20
N CYS A 463 -16.79 14.15 10.31
CA CYS A 463 -17.96 14.36 11.15
C CYS A 463 -18.05 15.77 11.75
N PHE A 464 -19.19 16.08 12.37
CA PHE A 464 -19.33 17.28 13.20
C PHE A 464 -18.62 17.11 14.54
N ALA A 465 -18.31 18.22 15.22
CA ALA A 465 -17.96 18.16 16.63
C ALA A 465 -19.12 17.55 17.46
N SER A 466 -18.78 16.82 18.51
CA SER A 466 -19.76 16.20 19.39
C SER A 466 -20.64 17.26 20.03
N LYS A 467 -21.94 17.01 20.15
CA LYS A 467 -22.84 17.88 20.92
C LYS A 467 -22.63 17.67 22.43
N PRO A 468 -22.85 18.70 23.27
CA PRO A 468 -22.92 18.53 24.72
C PRO A 468 -23.91 17.41 25.08
N LYS A 469 -23.54 16.54 26.03
CA LYS A 469 -24.48 15.57 26.59
C LYS A 469 -25.46 16.33 27.48
N VAL A 470 -26.75 16.29 27.17
CA VAL A 470 -27.80 16.81 28.06
C VAL A 470 -27.98 15.79 29.18
N SER A 471 -27.62 16.13 30.42
CA SER A 471 -27.95 15.31 31.59
C SER A 471 -29.38 15.63 32.03
N TRP A 472 -30.23 14.60 32.08
CA TRP A 472 -31.64 14.75 32.50
C TRP A 472 -31.82 14.83 34.03
N ASP A 473 -30.75 14.78 34.83
CA ASP A 473 -30.80 14.64 36.30
C ASP A 473 -30.93 15.96 37.08
N SER A 474 -31.44 17.06 36.51
CA SER A 474 -31.45 18.36 37.20
C SER A 474 -32.77 19.12 37.21
N GLN A 475 -33.91 18.49 36.89
CA GLN A 475 -35.21 19.16 36.95
C GLN A 475 -36.30 18.24 37.50
N CYS A 476 -36.27 18.00 38.81
CA CYS A 476 -37.42 17.58 39.61
C CYS A 476 -37.22 18.03 41.08
N GLU A 477 -36.97 19.32 41.31
CA GLU A 477 -37.39 19.95 42.57
C GLU A 477 -38.49 20.95 42.20
N VAL A 478 -39.71 20.43 42.17
CA VAL A 478 -40.93 21.23 42.17
C VAL A 478 -41.08 21.77 43.59
N THR A 479 -40.97 23.08 43.73
CA THR A 479 -41.22 23.86 44.95
C THR A 479 -42.61 23.65 45.50
#